data_AF-A0A2R7T221-F1
#
_entry.id   AF-A0A2R7T221-F1
#
_cell.length_a   1.000
_cell.length_b   1.000
_cell.length_c   1.000
_cell.angle_alpha   90.00
_cell.angle_beta   90.00
_cell.angle_gamma   90.00
#
_symmetry.space_group_name_H-M   'P 1'
#
loop_
_entity.id
_entity.type
_entity.pdbx_description
1 polymer ?
#
loop_
_entity_poly.entity_id
_entity_poly.type
_entity_poly.pdbx_seq_one_letter_code
_entity_poly.pdbx_strand_id
1 'polypeptide(L)' 'PKPVKVSKVAAKYRNQATGETWSGRGLQPKWLKAAIAGGAKLTDFSV' A
#
# COMPACT_ATOMS: atom_id res chain seq x y z
N PRO A 1 -24.95 2.51 -19.51
CA PRO A 1 -23.53 2.30 -19.12
C PRO A 1 -23.34 2.49 -17.60
N LYS A 2 -23.33 1.39 -16.83
CA LYS A 2 -23.03 1.44 -15.39
C LYS A 2 -21.50 1.52 -15.23
N PRO A 3 -20.94 2.49 -14.49
CA PRO A 3 -19.50 2.52 -14.27
C PRO A 3 -19.13 1.25 -13.51
N VAL A 4 -18.32 0.41 -14.13
CA VAL A 4 -17.67 -0.70 -13.45
C VAL A 4 -16.81 -0.04 -12.39
N LYS A 5 -17.29 -0.02 -11.14
CA LYS A 5 -16.44 0.16 -9.97
C LYS A 5 -15.43 -0.97 -10.07
N VAL A 6 -14.30 -0.68 -10.70
CA VAL A 6 -13.08 -1.44 -10.46
C VAL A 6 -12.99 -1.40 -8.95
N SER A 7 -13.28 -2.53 -8.31
CA SER A 7 -13.15 -2.72 -6.87
C SER A 7 -11.68 -2.54 -6.59
N LYS A 8 -11.25 -1.27 -6.55
CA LYS A 8 -9.88 -0.82 -6.35
C LYS A 8 -9.56 -1.41 -5.00
N VAL A 9 -8.83 -2.54 -5.01
CA VAL A 9 -8.54 -3.31 -3.82
C VAL A 9 -8.04 -2.27 -2.84
N ALA A 10 -8.83 -2.02 -1.78
CA ALA A 10 -8.57 -0.92 -0.87
C ALA A 10 -7.09 -0.99 -0.56
N ALA A 11 -6.34 0.05 -0.94
CA ALA A 11 -4.93 0.11 -0.64
C ALA A 11 -4.86 -0.11 0.86
N LYS A 12 -4.38 -1.27 1.31
CA LYS A 12 -4.37 -1.57 2.74
C LYS A 12 -3.23 -0.82 3.40
N TYR A 13 -2.21 -0.48 2.60
CA TYR A 13 -1.03 0.24 3.01
C TYR A 13 -0.80 1.45 2.09
N ARG A 14 -0.43 2.59 2.65
CA ARG A 14 -0.06 3.84 1.98
C ARG A 14 1.19 4.42 2.63
N ASN A 15 2.20 4.68 1.81
CA ASN A 15 3.38 5.42 2.18
C ASN A 15 3.05 6.93 2.19
N GLN A 16 3.15 7.59 3.34
CA GLN A 16 2.98 9.04 3.47
C GLN A 16 4.17 9.82 2.87
N ALA A 17 5.38 9.24 2.90
CA ALA A 17 6.58 9.91 2.43
C ALA A 17 6.66 9.98 0.88
N THR A 18 6.17 8.94 0.19
CA THR A 18 6.22 8.86 -1.28
C THR A 18 4.84 8.91 -1.95
N GLY A 19 3.75 8.75 -1.20
CA GLY A 19 2.40 8.63 -1.73
C GLY A 19 2.09 7.28 -2.36
N GLU A 20 3.02 6.33 -2.34
CA GLU A 20 2.81 4.99 -2.90
C GLU A 20 1.81 4.19 -2.08
N THR A 21 1.01 3.35 -2.74
CA THR A 21 -0.01 2.53 -2.08
C THR A 21 0.16 1.06 -2.44
N TRP A 22 -0.10 0.19 -1.48
CA TRP A 22 -0.05 -1.25 -1.65
C TRP A 22 -1.27 -1.91 -1.04
N SER A 23 -1.98 -2.70 -1.84
CA SER A 23 -3.23 -3.35 -1.44
C SER A 23 -3.04 -4.57 -0.53
N GLY A 24 -1.81 -4.89 -0.10
CA GLY A 24 -1.52 -6.10 0.69
C GLY A 24 -1.63 -7.41 -0.11
N ARG A 25 -1.83 -7.32 -1.43
CA ARG A 25 -1.89 -8.46 -2.35
C ARG A 25 -0.79 -8.33 -3.39
N GLY A 26 -0.14 -9.45 -3.72
CA GLY A 26 0.91 -9.51 -4.74
C GLY A 26 2.29 -9.13 -4.22
N LEU A 27 3.17 -8.71 -5.12
CA LEU A 27 4.56 -8.40 -4.80
C LEU A 27 4.64 -7.22 -3.83
N GLN A 28 5.38 -7.39 -2.74
CA GLN A 28 5.66 -6.31 -1.81
C GLN A 28 6.57 -5.26 -2.48
N PRO A 29 6.17 -3.97 -2.49
CA PRO A 29 6.94 -2.94 -3.16
C PRO A 29 8.22 -2.59 -2.39
N LYS A 30 9.20 -2.04 -3.11
CA LYS A 30 10.52 -1.70 -2.56
C LYS A 30 10.43 -0.71 -1.40
N TRP A 31 9.53 0.27 -1.47
CA TRP A 31 9.33 1.23 -0.39
C TRP A 31 8.90 0.54 0.91
N LEU A 32 8.07 -0.50 0.83
CA LEU A 32 7.59 -1.18 2.01
C LEU A 32 8.68 -2.08 2.61
N LYS A 33 9.51 -2.69 1.76
CA LYS A 33 10.74 -3.38 2.19
C LYS A 33 11.72 -2.42 2.87
N ALA A 34 11.97 -1.26 2.25
CA ALA A 34 12.87 -0.24 2.78
C ALA A 34 12.35 0.35 4.09
N ALA A 35 11.04 0.58 4.18
CA ALA A 35 10.39 1.06 5.38
C ALA A 35 10.54 0.05 6.53
N ILE A 36 10.26 -1.23 6.30
CA ILE A 36 10.45 -2.28 7.31
C ILE A 36 11.93 -2.39 7.70
N ALA A 37 12.85 -2.30 6.74
CA ALA A 37 14.29 -2.29 7.02
C ALA A 37 14.73 -1.06 7.83
N GLY A 38 14.06 0.08 7.65
CA GLY A 38 14.27 1.30 8.43
C GLY A 38 13.58 1.29 9.81
N GLY A 39 12.95 0.18 10.19
CA GLY A 39 12.26 0.03 11.49
C GLY A 39 10.79 0.45 11.48
N ALA A 40 10.23 0.86 10.34
CA ALA A 40 8.82 1.15 10.23
C ALA A 40 8.00 -0.14 10.24
N LYS A 41 6.79 -0.09 10.79
CA LYS A 41 5.91 -1.25 10.84
C LYS A 41 4.93 -1.20 9.68
N LEU A 42 4.59 -2.37 9.14
CA LEU A 42 3.57 -2.48 8.09
C LEU A 42 2.24 -1.82 8.50
N THR A 43 1.90 -1.86 9.79
CA THR A 43 0.73 -1.20 10.39
C THR A 43 0.78 0.33 10.33
N ASP A 44 1.95 0.95 10.34
CA ASP A 44 2.14 2.40 10.21
C ASP A 44 1.67 2.90 8.84
N PHE A 45 1.84 2.06 7.83
CA PHE A 45 1.34 2.33 6.49
C PHE A 45 -0.13 2.01 6.35
N SER A 46 -0.82 1.41 7.33
CA SER A 46 -2.21 1.03 7.13
C SER A 46 -3.10 2.25 6.92
N VAL A 47 -3.90 2.27 5.84
CA VAL A 47 -4.96 3.27 5.61
C VAL A 47 -6.34 2.69 5.87
#